data_AF-A0AA38M5N7-F1
#
_entry.id   AF-A0AA38M5N7-F1
#
_cell.length_a   1.000
_cell.length_b   1.000
_cell.length_c   1.000
_cell.angle_alpha   90.00
_cell.angle_beta   90.00
_cell.angle_gamma   90.00
#
_symmetry.space_group_name_H-M   'P 1'
#
loop_
_entity.id
_entity.type
_entity.pdbx_description
1 polymer ?
#
loop_
_entity_poly.entity_id
_entity_poly.type
_entity_poly.pdbx_seq_one_letter_code
_entity_poly.pdbx_strand_id
1 'polypeptide(L)'
;MLWRMNDILQEDVLFALTALPEFFLLSKFKFVGMFCVSFMSATFVPCGYVLLTNLEKEFWKNYSLLALGAVLGFSCYVVIFWKKNEYLNLVSREFPKFWSPHCAGKQNYRIIRNSAKLANIFVVVTLVSSFSTSTAGLPWIGDEYDIMLPVKVYTDYFGKWKNPISTIYYLSVYHGGFTMMATAFVLIHFCLHLKIQFFLLKKRLQKLYFKGSEENEDLLRNNDYQIRVTEELKSCIQYHQYLLRVITELNDIIYLPIFMVTTSSILFSVSLVFYLKDFDNSFIRGIMLAVTGGLVTSGFCISGQLLQDASLELHTAALFLPWHLWNMKNRKLYLMLLIKSQTPAMISSSGIIVINHTLFIALYRTVTSVLSFFMNV
;
A
#
# COMPACT_ATOMS: atom_id res chain seq x y z
N MET A 1 14.32 20.73 3.98
CA MET A 1 13.29 19.70 4.29
C MET A 1 13.72 18.32 3.81
N LEU A 2 14.02 18.13 2.52
CA LEU A 2 14.48 16.85 1.95
C LEU A 2 15.78 16.28 2.54
N TRP A 3 16.79 17.12 2.81
CA TRP A 3 18.06 16.68 3.44
C TRP A 3 17.86 16.09 4.84
N ARG A 4 16.93 16.66 5.62
CA ARG A 4 16.61 16.20 6.99
C ARG A 4 15.78 14.90 6.99
N MET A 5 15.05 14.61 5.92
CA MET A 5 14.35 13.34 5.72
C MET A 5 15.35 12.21 5.43
N ASN A 6 16.38 12.49 4.63
CA ASN A 6 17.37 11.50 4.22
C ASN A 6 18.16 10.92 5.41
N ASP A 7 18.55 11.78 6.36
CA ASP A 7 19.27 11.35 7.57
C ASP A 7 18.38 10.51 8.52
N ILE A 8 17.08 10.82 8.58
CA ILE A 8 16.11 10.08 9.42
C ILE A 8 15.75 8.72 8.79
N LEU A 9 15.74 8.66 7.45
CA LEU A 9 15.36 7.46 6.69
C LEU A 9 16.53 6.47 6.53
N GLN A 10 17.79 6.93 6.52
CA GLN A 10 18.95 6.04 6.39
C GLN A 10 19.15 5.07 7.56
N GLU A 11 18.74 5.45 8.78
CA GLU A 11 18.75 4.55 9.95
C GLU A 11 17.46 3.72 10.08
N ASP A 12 16.50 3.92 9.17
CA ASP A 12 15.22 3.24 9.20
C ASP A 12 15.34 1.79 8.76
N VAL A 13 14.76 0.90 9.57
CA VAL A 13 14.73 -0.53 9.28
C VAL A 13 13.91 -0.81 8.00
N LEU A 14 13.01 0.10 7.63
CA LEU A 14 12.12 0.02 6.45
C LEU A 14 12.60 0.85 5.25
N PHE A 15 13.86 1.32 5.24
CA PHE A 15 14.42 2.18 4.18
C PHE A 15 14.26 1.63 2.76
N ALA A 16 14.29 0.30 2.56
CA ALA A 16 14.16 -0.27 1.22
C ALA A 16 12.79 0.05 0.57
N LEU A 17 11.75 0.27 1.38
CA LEU A 17 10.42 0.68 0.89
C LEU A 17 10.39 2.14 0.44
N THR A 18 11.33 2.99 0.89
CA THR A 18 11.35 4.41 0.54
C THR A 18 12.24 4.72 -0.66
N ALA A 19 13.23 3.88 -0.96
CA ALA A 19 14.16 4.11 -2.06
C ALA A 19 13.49 4.36 -3.43
N LEU A 20 12.51 3.52 -3.81
CA LEU A 20 11.78 3.68 -5.07
C LEU A 20 10.82 4.89 -5.03
N PRO A 21 9.94 5.05 -4.03
CA PRO A 21 9.15 6.27 -3.89
C PRO A 21 9.97 7.55 -3.89
N GLU A 22 11.09 7.60 -3.18
CA GLU A 22 11.98 8.76 -3.14
C GLU A 22 12.51 9.08 -4.53
N PHE A 23 12.91 8.07 -5.32
CA PHE A 23 13.34 8.29 -6.70
C PHE A 23 12.28 9.03 -7.53
N PHE A 24 11.00 8.67 -7.40
CA PHE A 24 9.88 9.33 -8.11
C PHE A 24 9.43 10.65 -7.46
N LEU A 25 9.56 10.78 -6.15
CA LEU A 25 9.16 11.95 -5.38
C LEU A 25 10.25 13.04 -5.38
N LEU A 26 11.51 12.73 -5.69
CA LEU A 26 12.60 13.71 -5.78
C LEU A 26 12.51 14.53 -7.07
N SER A 27 12.78 15.85 -6.99
CA SER A 27 12.36 16.83 -8.00
C SER A 27 12.94 16.63 -9.41
N LYS A 28 14.09 15.95 -9.54
CA LYS A 28 14.79 15.79 -10.82
C LYS A 28 14.05 14.87 -11.81
N PHE A 29 13.29 13.89 -11.32
CA PHE A 29 12.53 12.95 -12.16
C PHE A 29 11.06 13.33 -12.38
N LYS A 30 10.60 14.43 -11.76
CA LYS A 30 9.24 14.95 -11.98
C LYS A 30 8.98 15.28 -13.45
N PHE A 31 9.96 15.85 -14.15
CA PHE A 31 9.82 16.20 -15.56
C PHE A 31 9.68 14.97 -16.46
N VAL A 32 10.42 13.90 -16.17
CA VAL A 32 10.31 12.62 -16.87
C VAL A 32 8.93 12.01 -16.63
N GLY A 33 8.47 11.99 -15.38
CA GLY A 33 7.13 11.48 -15.07
C GLY A 33 6.00 12.30 -15.69
N MET A 34 6.09 13.63 -15.68
CA MET A 34 5.12 14.48 -16.37
C MET A 34 5.14 14.24 -17.88
N PHE A 35 6.32 14.11 -18.49
CA PHE A 35 6.46 13.78 -19.90
C PHE A 35 5.83 12.42 -20.23
N CYS A 36 6.13 11.37 -19.46
CA CYS A 36 5.54 10.04 -19.66
C CYS A 36 4.01 10.07 -19.52
N VAL A 37 3.48 10.76 -18.51
CA VAL A 37 2.02 10.90 -18.33
C VAL A 37 1.41 11.65 -19.51
N SER A 38 1.98 12.81 -19.89
CA SER A 38 1.49 13.59 -21.02
C SER A 38 1.56 12.81 -22.33
N PHE A 39 2.62 12.04 -22.56
CA PHE A 39 2.78 11.18 -23.73
C PHE A 39 1.74 10.06 -23.76
N MET A 40 1.51 9.38 -22.63
CA MET A 40 0.49 8.34 -22.52
C MET A 40 -0.91 8.93 -22.73
N SER A 41 -1.23 10.07 -22.12
CA SER A 41 -2.49 10.79 -22.34
C SER A 41 -2.68 11.22 -23.80
N ALA A 42 -1.62 11.72 -24.46
CA ALA A 42 -1.67 12.08 -25.88
C ALA A 42 -1.89 10.85 -26.77
N THR A 43 -1.33 9.70 -26.41
CA THR A 43 -1.51 8.41 -27.10
C THR A 43 -2.94 7.89 -27.00
N PHE A 44 -3.64 8.17 -25.90
CA PHE A 44 -5.04 7.77 -25.74
C PHE A 44 -5.99 8.48 -26.71
N VAL A 45 -5.66 9.68 -27.19
CA VAL A 45 -6.52 10.43 -28.13
C VAL A 45 -6.71 9.69 -29.47
N PRO A 46 -5.65 9.30 -30.21
CA PRO A 46 -5.81 8.54 -31.44
C PRO A 46 -6.32 7.11 -31.16
N CYS A 47 -5.95 6.48 -30.05
CA CYS A 47 -6.52 5.18 -29.66
C CYS A 47 -8.04 5.27 -29.44
N GLY A 48 -8.51 6.32 -28.77
CA GLY A 48 -9.92 6.59 -28.53
C GLY A 48 -10.67 6.87 -29.83
N TYR A 49 -10.08 7.63 -30.76
CA TYR A 49 -10.64 7.82 -32.09
C TYR A 49 -10.83 6.49 -32.83
N VAL A 50 -9.79 5.65 -32.89
CA VAL A 50 -9.85 4.34 -33.56
C VAL A 50 -10.86 3.39 -32.89
N LEU A 51 -10.98 3.43 -31.56
CA LEU A 51 -12.01 2.69 -30.82
C LEU A 51 -13.44 3.16 -31.11
N LEU A 52 -13.64 4.47 -31.29
CA LEU A 52 -14.94 5.05 -31.60
C LEU A 52 -15.36 4.81 -33.05
N THR A 53 -14.41 4.74 -33.97
CA THR A 53 -14.69 4.42 -35.38
C THR A 53 -14.90 2.93 -35.62
N ASN A 54 -14.22 2.07 -34.85
CA ASN A 54 -14.32 0.61 -34.95
C ASN A 54 -15.07 0.04 -33.72
N LEU A 55 -16.39 0.24 -33.68
CA LEU A 55 -17.27 -0.20 -32.58
C LEU A 55 -17.57 -1.72 -32.56
N GLU A 56 -16.74 -2.53 -33.22
CA GLU A 56 -16.92 -3.97 -33.24
C GLU A 56 -16.62 -4.57 -31.86
N LYS A 57 -17.48 -5.49 -31.40
CA LYS A 57 -17.35 -6.15 -30.09
C LYS A 57 -16.02 -6.91 -29.94
N GLU A 58 -15.54 -7.48 -31.04
CA GLU A 58 -14.29 -8.23 -31.11
C GLU A 58 -13.06 -7.32 -30.94
N PHE A 59 -13.15 -6.09 -31.43
CA PHE A 59 -12.10 -5.07 -31.25
C PHE A 59 -11.96 -4.68 -29.78
N TRP A 60 -13.07 -4.40 -29.09
CA TRP A 60 -13.05 -4.06 -27.66
C TRP A 60 -12.50 -5.18 -26.79
N LYS A 61 -12.84 -6.44 -27.12
CA LYS A 61 -12.36 -7.62 -26.42
C LYS A 61 -10.83 -7.69 -26.41
N ASN A 62 -10.21 -7.51 -27.58
CA ASN A 62 -8.76 -7.66 -27.77
C ASN A 62 -7.93 -6.58 -27.05
N TYR A 63 -8.44 -5.35 -26.96
CA TYR A 63 -7.69 -4.20 -26.42
C TYR A 63 -8.10 -3.76 -25.01
N SER A 64 -9.17 -4.33 -24.44
CA SER A 64 -9.73 -3.93 -23.13
C SER A 64 -8.72 -4.01 -21.98
N LEU A 65 -7.89 -5.07 -21.94
CA LEU A 65 -6.92 -5.30 -20.87
C LEU A 65 -5.94 -4.14 -20.73
N LEU A 66 -5.34 -3.72 -21.85
CA LEU A 66 -4.32 -2.67 -21.85
C LEU A 66 -4.94 -1.30 -21.59
N ALA A 67 -6.14 -1.04 -22.12
CA ALA A 67 -6.87 0.19 -21.88
C ALA A 67 -7.18 0.37 -20.38
N LEU A 68 -7.73 -0.66 -19.73
CA LEU A 68 -8.05 -0.63 -18.30
C LEU A 68 -6.79 -0.64 -17.42
N GLY A 69 -5.74 -1.36 -17.84
CA GLY A 69 -4.43 -1.31 -17.18
C GLY A 69 -3.82 0.10 -17.21
N ALA A 70 -4.02 0.84 -18.30
CA ALA A 70 -3.53 2.19 -18.41
C ALA A 70 -4.40 3.22 -17.64
N VAL A 71 -5.70 2.96 -17.43
CA VAL A 71 -6.54 3.70 -16.45
C VAL A 71 -6.00 3.49 -15.02
N LEU A 72 -5.67 2.25 -14.65
CA LEU A 72 -5.05 1.94 -13.37
C LEU A 72 -3.69 2.66 -13.21
N GLY A 73 -2.83 2.62 -14.23
CA GLY A 73 -1.57 3.36 -14.22
C GLY A 73 -1.76 4.87 -14.07
N PHE A 74 -2.71 5.46 -14.81
CA PHE A 74 -3.05 6.88 -14.69
C PHE A 74 -3.55 7.24 -13.30
N SER A 75 -4.38 6.38 -12.68
CA SER A 75 -4.83 6.58 -11.30
C SER A 75 -3.64 6.67 -10.33
N CYS A 76 -2.64 5.79 -10.46
CA CYS A 76 -1.42 5.83 -9.65
C CYS A 76 -0.60 7.11 -9.86
N TYR A 77 -0.50 7.59 -11.10
CA TYR A 77 0.15 8.88 -11.39
C TYR A 77 -0.54 10.06 -10.73
N VAL A 78 -1.88 10.11 -10.84
CA VAL A 78 -2.69 11.13 -10.18
C VAL A 78 -2.45 11.08 -8.67
N VAL A 79 -2.45 9.90 -8.06
CA VAL A 79 -2.20 9.73 -6.63
C VAL A 79 -0.83 10.25 -6.22
N ILE A 80 0.26 9.78 -6.86
CA ILE A 80 1.61 10.22 -6.52
C ILE A 80 1.75 11.72 -6.72
N PHE A 81 1.32 12.29 -7.84
CA PHE A 81 1.61 13.69 -8.12
C PHE A 81 0.67 14.66 -7.40
N TRP A 82 -0.61 14.32 -7.25
CA TRP A 82 -1.58 15.17 -6.56
C TRP A 82 -1.32 15.15 -5.05
N LYS A 83 -1.21 13.96 -4.44
CA LYS A 83 -1.12 13.82 -2.98
C LYS A 83 0.30 13.87 -2.42
N LYS A 84 1.32 14.02 -3.27
CA LYS A 84 2.73 14.13 -2.86
C LYS A 84 2.98 15.13 -1.74
N ASN A 85 2.51 16.37 -1.90
CA ASN A 85 2.84 17.42 -0.93
C ASN A 85 2.18 17.16 0.42
N GLU A 86 0.92 16.73 0.41
CA GLU A 86 0.18 16.34 1.62
C GLU A 86 0.88 15.17 2.33
N TYR A 87 1.27 14.14 1.58
CA TYR A 87 2.00 12.99 2.11
C TYR A 87 3.37 13.37 2.70
N LEU A 88 4.20 14.12 1.97
CA LEU A 88 5.52 14.55 2.44
C LEU A 88 5.40 15.46 3.68
N ASN A 89 4.38 16.30 3.73
CA ASN A 89 4.09 17.12 4.91
C ASN A 89 3.70 16.26 6.11
N LEU A 90 2.88 15.24 5.92
CA LEU A 90 2.50 14.31 6.98
C LEU A 90 3.73 13.54 7.51
N VAL A 91 4.51 12.95 6.61
CA VAL A 91 5.73 12.19 6.97
C VAL A 91 6.72 13.09 7.71
N SER A 92 7.06 14.25 7.16
CA SER A 92 8.04 15.14 7.78
C SER A 92 7.59 15.69 9.14
N ARG A 93 6.28 15.80 9.38
CA ARG A 93 5.73 16.29 10.64
C ARG A 93 5.59 15.20 11.70
N GLU A 94 5.24 13.97 11.31
CA GLU A 94 4.90 12.90 12.27
C GLU A 94 6.03 11.90 12.50
N PHE A 95 6.80 11.53 11.48
CA PHE A 95 7.84 10.51 11.63
C PHE A 95 8.91 10.87 12.66
N PRO A 96 9.35 12.13 12.80
CA PRO A 96 10.30 12.51 13.84
C PRO A 96 9.75 12.37 15.27
N LYS A 97 8.43 12.33 15.46
CA LYS A 97 7.79 12.19 16.78
C LYS A 97 7.53 10.74 17.16
N PHE A 98 7.65 9.82 16.20
CA PHE A 98 7.46 8.40 16.44
C PHE A 98 8.55 7.86 17.38
N TRP A 99 8.17 6.89 18.20
CA TRP A 99 9.12 6.25 19.09
C TRP A 99 10.13 5.44 18.28
N SER A 100 11.41 5.62 18.63
CA SER A 100 12.49 4.87 18.02
C SER A 100 12.33 3.37 18.29
N PRO A 101 12.51 2.51 17.27
CA PRO A 101 12.53 1.05 17.44
C PRO A 101 13.54 0.56 18.48
N HIS A 102 14.61 1.33 18.73
CA HIS A 102 15.65 0.99 19.71
C HIS A 102 15.13 1.00 21.16
N CYS A 103 14.06 1.73 21.45
CA CYS A 103 13.43 1.78 22.77
C CYS A 103 12.79 0.44 23.20
N ALA A 104 12.61 -0.50 22.27
CA ALA A 104 11.95 -1.78 22.53
C ALA A 104 12.81 -2.78 23.34
N GLY A 105 14.12 -2.54 23.44
CA GLY A 105 15.09 -3.51 23.97
C GLY A 105 15.55 -4.53 22.92
N LYS A 106 16.70 -5.18 23.16
CA LYS A 106 17.41 -6.00 22.16
C LYS A 106 16.55 -7.11 21.54
N GLN A 107 15.74 -7.81 22.34
CA GLN A 107 14.90 -8.91 21.85
C GLN A 107 13.75 -8.41 20.95
N ASN A 108 13.02 -7.38 21.38
CA ASN A 108 11.92 -6.82 20.60
C ASN A 108 12.43 -6.13 19.33
N TYR A 109 13.60 -5.49 19.38
CA TYR A 109 14.23 -4.92 18.20
C TYR A 109 14.54 -5.99 17.14
N ARG A 110 14.95 -7.21 17.55
CA ARG A 110 15.12 -8.34 16.60
C ARG A 110 13.81 -8.72 15.89
N ILE A 111 12.68 -8.68 16.60
CA ILE A 111 11.36 -8.96 16.01
C ILE A 111 11.00 -7.90 14.96
N ILE A 112 11.21 -6.63 15.28
CA ILE A 112 11.01 -5.50 14.34
C ILE A 112 11.92 -5.68 13.12
N ARG A 113 13.20 -5.98 13.33
CA ARG A 113 14.18 -6.20 12.27
C ARG A 113 13.83 -7.36 11.35
N ASN A 114 13.33 -8.48 11.89
CA ASN A 114 12.91 -9.62 11.08
C ASN A 114 11.67 -9.28 10.24
N SER A 115 10.71 -8.54 10.82
CA SER A 115 9.54 -8.06 10.07
C SER A 115 9.93 -7.15 8.91
N ALA A 116 10.89 -6.25 9.14
CA ALA A 116 11.39 -5.35 8.11
C ALA A 116 12.20 -6.09 7.03
N LYS A 117 12.99 -7.11 7.39
CA LYS A 117 13.65 -7.98 6.39
C LYS A 117 12.65 -8.66 5.47
N LEU A 118 11.53 -9.15 6.02
CA LEU A 118 10.46 -9.75 5.21
C LEU A 118 9.86 -8.72 4.23
N ALA A 119 9.60 -7.50 4.70
CA ALA A 119 9.12 -6.42 3.84
C ALA A 119 10.13 -6.07 2.73
N ASN A 120 11.43 -6.06 3.03
CA ASN A 120 12.47 -5.80 2.04
C ASN A 120 12.56 -6.92 0.98
N ILE A 121 12.42 -8.19 1.38
CA ILE A 121 12.33 -9.32 0.45
C ILE A 121 11.12 -9.14 -0.46
N PHE A 122 9.96 -8.79 0.12
CA PHE A 122 8.74 -8.52 -0.64
C PHE A 122 8.92 -7.39 -1.67
N VAL A 123 9.61 -6.30 -1.31
CA VAL A 123 9.96 -5.21 -2.23
C VAL A 123 10.78 -5.72 -3.41
N VAL A 124 11.85 -6.49 -3.14
CA VAL A 124 12.73 -7.02 -4.18
C VAL A 124 11.97 -7.96 -5.12
N VAL A 125 11.18 -8.88 -4.57
CA VAL A 125 10.36 -9.82 -5.37
C VAL A 125 9.37 -9.06 -6.25
N THR A 126 8.69 -8.06 -5.70
CA THR A 126 7.70 -7.27 -6.44
C THR A 126 8.35 -6.43 -7.55
N LEU A 127 9.52 -5.86 -7.29
CA LEU A 127 10.29 -5.12 -8.30
C LEU A 127 10.77 -6.02 -9.45
N VAL A 128 11.31 -7.19 -9.13
CA VAL A 128 11.74 -8.17 -10.14
C VAL A 128 10.54 -8.65 -10.96
N SER A 129 9.40 -8.91 -10.32
CA SER A 129 8.16 -9.28 -11.01
C SER A 129 7.70 -8.16 -11.94
N SER A 130 7.67 -6.91 -11.47
CA SER A 130 7.29 -5.75 -12.30
C SER A 130 8.21 -5.58 -13.52
N PHE A 131 9.52 -5.68 -13.32
CA PHE A 131 10.49 -5.59 -14.41
C PHE A 131 10.30 -6.72 -15.43
N SER A 132 10.07 -7.94 -14.95
CA SER A 132 9.81 -9.12 -15.78
C SER A 132 8.52 -8.95 -16.60
N THR A 133 7.44 -8.44 -15.98
CA THR A 133 6.17 -8.16 -16.67
C THR A 133 6.32 -7.07 -17.73
N SER A 134 7.03 -5.97 -17.44
CA SER A 134 7.30 -4.91 -18.43
C SER A 134 8.15 -5.43 -19.60
N THR A 135 9.11 -6.33 -19.33
CA THR A 135 9.93 -6.98 -20.36
C THR A 135 9.11 -7.95 -21.21
N ALA A 136 8.17 -8.68 -20.61
CA ALA A 136 7.26 -9.58 -21.32
C ALA A 136 6.35 -8.86 -22.33
N GLY A 137 6.07 -7.58 -22.10
CA GLY A 137 5.29 -6.73 -23.01
C GLY A 137 6.04 -6.24 -24.25
N LEU A 138 7.35 -6.49 -24.37
CA LEU A 138 8.12 -6.09 -25.53
C LEU A 138 7.89 -7.04 -26.74
N PRO A 139 8.21 -6.61 -27.99
CA PRO A 139 7.96 -7.36 -29.23
C PRO A 139 8.65 -8.74 -29.37
N TRP A 140 9.49 -9.11 -28.41
CA TRP A 140 10.31 -10.32 -28.41
C TRP A 140 9.48 -11.56 -28.02
N ILE A 141 8.39 -11.37 -27.28
CA ILE A 141 7.56 -12.45 -26.71
C ILE A 141 6.20 -12.48 -27.41
N GLY A 142 6.21 -12.69 -28.73
CA GLY A 142 4.99 -12.80 -29.54
C GLY A 142 4.48 -11.47 -30.11
N ASP A 143 3.48 -11.57 -31.00
CA ASP A 143 2.96 -10.40 -31.70
C ASP A 143 2.29 -9.43 -30.73
N GLU A 144 2.59 -8.15 -30.89
CA GLU A 144 2.12 -7.04 -30.07
C GLU A 144 0.97 -6.29 -30.75
N TYR A 145 0.82 -6.46 -32.07
CA TYR A 145 -0.19 -5.79 -32.88
C TYR A 145 -1.62 -6.10 -32.43
N ASP A 146 -1.86 -7.35 -32.02
CA ASP A 146 -3.18 -7.82 -31.60
C ASP A 146 -3.51 -7.51 -30.14
N ILE A 147 -2.55 -7.01 -29.37
CA ILE A 147 -2.67 -6.86 -27.91
C ILE A 147 -2.52 -5.40 -27.48
N MET A 148 -1.64 -4.65 -28.14
CA MET A 148 -1.34 -3.26 -27.80
C MET A 148 -1.93 -2.32 -28.84
N LEU A 149 -3.11 -1.79 -28.55
CA LEU A 149 -3.78 -0.82 -29.41
C LEU A 149 -2.87 0.38 -29.80
N PRO A 150 -2.07 0.97 -28.88
CA PRO A 150 -1.14 2.02 -29.26
C PRO A 150 -0.16 1.60 -30.36
N VAL A 151 0.36 0.37 -30.27
CA VAL A 151 1.33 -0.15 -31.25
C VAL A 151 0.67 -0.31 -32.62
N LYS A 152 -0.55 -0.86 -32.68
CA LYS A 152 -1.35 -0.94 -33.91
C LYS A 152 -1.63 0.42 -34.52
N VAL A 153 -1.98 1.41 -33.70
CA VAL A 153 -2.18 2.78 -34.19
C VAL A 153 -0.88 3.36 -34.78
N TYR A 154 0.26 3.13 -34.13
CA TYR A 154 1.55 3.59 -34.65
C TYR A 154 1.95 2.88 -35.94
N THR A 155 1.66 1.59 -36.08
CA THR A 155 1.97 0.84 -37.31
C THR A 155 1.11 1.30 -38.48
N ASP A 156 -0.18 1.49 -38.26
CA ASP A 156 -1.16 1.68 -39.33
C ASP A 156 -1.17 3.13 -39.83
N TYR A 157 -0.93 4.10 -38.93
CA TYR A 157 -1.11 5.53 -39.23
C TYR A 157 0.19 6.34 -39.27
N PHE A 158 1.26 5.93 -38.59
CA PHE A 158 2.46 6.78 -38.39
C PHE A 158 3.66 6.42 -39.27
N GLY A 159 3.59 5.34 -40.06
CA GLY A 159 4.59 4.99 -41.08
C GLY A 159 6.04 5.04 -40.56
N LYS A 160 6.86 5.95 -41.10
CA LYS A 160 8.28 6.13 -40.70
C LYS A 160 8.46 6.52 -39.23
N TRP A 161 7.46 7.14 -38.59
CA TRP A 161 7.50 7.54 -37.18
C TRP A 161 7.09 6.41 -36.22
N LYS A 162 6.70 5.23 -36.72
CA LYS A 162 6.37 4.06 -35.89
C LYS A 162 7.45 3.75 -34.86
N ASN A 163 8.68 3.48 -35.31
CA ASN A 163 9.76 3.01 -34.43
C ASN A 163 10.14 4.00 -33.30
N PRO A 164 10.34 5.30 -33.56
CA PRO A 164 10.65 6.24 -32.48
C PRO A 164 9.49 6.39 -31.49
N ILE A 165 8.23 6.44 -31.96
CA ILE A 165 7.05 6.59 -31.09
C ILE A 165 6.85 5.34 -30.23
N SER A 166 6.95 4.14 -30.82
CA SER A 166 6.87 2.87 -30.08
C SER A 166 7.98 2.76 -29.01
N THR A 167 9.19 3.22 -29.30
CA THR A 167 10.29 3.21 -28.32
C THR A 167 9.96 4.07 -27.09
N ILE A 168 9.42 5.28 -27.31
CA ILE A 168 8.98 6.17 -26.21
C ILE A 168 7.82 5.56 -25.44
N TYR A 169 6.91 4.86 -26.13
CA TYR A 169 5.80 4.14 -25.52
C TYR A 169 6.27 3.04 -24.57
N TYR A 170 7.18 2.14 -25.00
CA TYR A 170 7.69 1.10 -24.10
C TYR A 170 8.41 1.69 -22.89
N LEU A 171 9.25 2.72 -23.07
CA LEU A 171 9.87 3.42 -21.94
C LEU A 171 8.83 3.97 -20.95
N SER A 172 7.73 4.53 -21.48
CA SER A 172 6.63 5.05 -20.67
C SER A 172 5.87 3.95 -19.93
N VAL A 173 5.77 2.74 -20.51
CA VAL A 173 5.19 1.56 -19.85
C VAL A 173 6.06 1.09 -18.68
N TYR A 174 7.39 1.03 -18.84
CA TYR A 174 8.32 0.74 -17.72
C TYR A 174 8.18 1.78 -16.60
N HIS A 175 8.17 3.06 -16.96
CA HIS A 175 7.97 4.15 -16.00
C HIS A 175 6.62 4.02 -15.28
N GLY A 176 5.55 3.67 -16.01
CA GLY A 176 4.22 3.41 -15.44
C GLY A 176 4.22 2.28 -14.43
N GLY A 177 4.83 1.13 -14.77
CA GLY A 177 4.96 -0.02 -13.88
C GLY A 177 5.69 0.35 -12.58
N PHE A 178 6.85 1.01 -12.68
CA PHE A 178 7.58 1.45 -11.49
C PHE A 178 6.82 2.50 -10.66
N THR A 179 6.06 3.39 -11.31
CA THR A 179 5.22 4.37 -10.60
C THR A 179 4.11 3.67 -9.81
N MET A 180 3.48 2.64 -10.37
CA MET A 180 2.50 1.81 -9.65
C MET A 180 3.12 1.14 -8.43
N MET A 181 4.33 0.58 -8.56
CA MET A 181 5.04 -0.01 -7.41
C MET A 181 5.37 1.05 -6.35
N ALA A 182 5.80 2.24 -6.77
CA ALA A 182 6.07 3.34 -5.85
C ALA A 182 4.81 3.74 -5.06
N THR A 183 3.63 3.82 -5.69
CA THR A 183 2.38 4.10 -4.96
C THR A 183 2.10 3.05 -3.89
N ALA A 184 2.35 1.77 -4.20
CA ALA A 184 2.12 0.69 -3.25
C ALA A 184 3.08 0.73 -2.08
N PHE A 185 4.37 0.94 -2.35
CA PHE A 185 5.38 0.99 -1.29
C PHE A 185 5.19 2.16 -0.34
N VAL A 186 4.72 3.31 -0.81
CA VAL A 186 4.37 4.46 0.05
C VAL A 186 3.36 4.07 1.13
N LEU A 187 2.28 3.40 0.75
CA LEU A 187 1.23 3.01 1.70
C LEU A 187 1.71 1.88 2.61
N ILE A 188 2.35 0.85 2.04
CA ILE A 188 2.91 -0.28 2.80
C ILE A 188 3.89 0.22 3.87
N HIS A 189 4.80 1.13 3.50
CA HIS A 189 5.75 1.76 4.42
C HIS A 189 5.02 2.43 5.58
N PHE A 190 4.02 3.28 5.30
CA PHE A 190 3.28 3.99 6.35
C PHE A 190 2.54 3.02 7.28
N CYS A 191 1.86 2.00 6.74
CA CYS A 191 1.19 0.95 7.51
C CYS A 191 2.15 0.23 8.46
N LEU A 192 3.35 -0.14 7.96
CA LEU A 192 4.35 -0.85 8.75
C LEU A 192 4.95 0.03 9.84
N HIS A 193 5.15 1.32 9.59
CA HIS A 193 5.56 2.26 10.65
C HIS A 193 4.52 2.34 11.76
N LEU A 194 3.25 2.53 11.41
CA LEU A 194 2.17 2.56 12.39
C LEU A 194 2.08 1.24 13.16
N LYS A 195 2.20 0.09 12.49
CA LYS A 195 2.27 -1.23 13.13
C LYS A 195 3.39 -1.28 14.17
N ILE A 196 4.59 -0.81 13.84
CA ILE A 196 5.71 -0.75 14.77
C ILE A 196 5.35 0.13 15.98
N GLN A 197 4.70 1.27 15.77
CA GLN A 197 4.28 2.15 16.87
C GLN A 197 3.25 1.51 17.79
N PHE A 198 2.25 0.80 17.25
CA PHE A 198 1.31 0.01 18.05
C PHE A 198 2.01 -1.10 18.83
N PHE A 199 2.98 -1.78 18.21
CA PHE A 199 3.78 -2.80 18.89
C PHE A 199 4.60 -2.22 20.05
N LEU A 200 5.25 -1.07 19.87
CA LEU A 200 6.00 -0.39 20.93
C LEU A 200 5.08 0.06 22.08
N LEU A 201 3.91 0.60 21.74
CA LEU A 201 2.89 0.98 22.71
C LEU A 201 2.38 -0.22 23.51
N LYS A 202 2.11 -1.35 22.84
CA LYS A 202 1.77 -2.63 23.48
C LYS A 202 2.86 -3.05 24.46
N LYS A 203 4.12 -3.00 24.06
CA LYS A 203 5.26 -3.38 24.93
C LYS A 203 5.41 -2.45 26.12
N ARG A 204 5.15 -1.15 25.96
CA ARG A 204 5.14 -0.20 27.08
C ARG A 204 4.01 -0.51 28.06
N LEU A 205 2.81 -0.78 27.54
CA LEU A 205 1.65 -1.15 28.35
C LEU A 205 1.88 -2.45 29.14
N GLN A 206 2.47 -3.47 28.51
CA GLN A 206 2.81 -4.74 29.17
C GLN A 206 3.77 -4.59 30.34
N LYS A 207 4.61 -3.54 30.41
CA LYS A 207 5.46 -3.28 31.59
C LYS A 207 4.65 -2.99 32.85
N LEU A 208 3.41 -2.50 32.71
CA LEU A 208 2.50 -2.29 33.84
C LEU A 208 1.94 -3.61 34.38
N TYR A 209 1.86 -4.65 33.56
CA TYR A 209 1.48 -5.99 34.00
C TYR A 209 2.56 -6.61 34.87
N PHE A 210 3.79 -6.72 34.37
CA PHE A 210 4.91 -7.36 35.08
C PHE A 210 5.22 -6.71 36.43
N LYS A 211 5.18 -5.37 36.50
CA LYS A 211 5.39 -4.66 37.77
C LYS A 211 4.26 -4.86 38.78
N GLY A 212 3.03 -5.08 38.32
CA GLY A 212 1.89 -5.36 39.19
C GLY A 212 1.81 -6.82 39.66
N SER A 213 2.44 -7.76 38.93
CA SER A 213 2.42 -9.19 39.28
C SER A 213 3.53 -9.62 40.24
N GLU A 214 4.65 -8.88 40.30
CA GLU A 214 5.81 -9.23 41.14
C GLU A 214 5.80 -8.56 42.53
N GLU A 215 4.97 -7.53 42.76
CA GLU A 215 4.94 -6.76 44.02
C GLU A 215 3.65 -7.01 44.84
N ASN A 216 3.82 -7.29 46.14
CA ASN A 216 2.83 -7.75 47.16
C ASN A 216 1.45 -7.04 47.24
N GLU A 217 0.50 -7.63 47.98
CA GLU A 217 -0.90 -7.20 48.24
C GLU A 217 -1.12 -5.72 48.64
N ASP A 218 -0.08 -4.98 49.03
CA ASP A 218 -0.16 -3.58 49.48
C ASP A 218 -0.01 -2.50 48.38
N LEU A 219 0.08 -2.88 47.09
CA LEU A 219 0.20 -1.92 45.97
C LEU A 219 -0.95 -0.91 45.86
N LEU A 220 -2.14 -1.27 46.32
CA LEU A 220 -3.30 -0.35 46.38
C LEU A 220 -3.05 0.85 47.30
N ARG A 221 -2.26 0.65 48.37
CA ARG A 221 -1.93 1.68 49.37
C ARG A 221 -0.64 2.44 49.06
N ASN A 222 0.21 1.91 48.18
CA ASN A 222 1.44 2.56 47.76
C ASN A 222 1.16 3.74 46.81
N ASN A 223 1.22 4.97 47.34
CA ASN A 223 0.94 6.18 46.56
C ASN A 223 1.93 6.37 45.40
N ASP A 224 3.22 6.07 45.60
CA ASP A 224 4.24 6.22 44.56
C ASP A 224 4.03 5.25 43.40
N TYR A 225 3.57 4.03 43.68
CA TYR A 225 3.15 3.09 42.64
C TYR A 225 1.94 3.63 41.88
N GLN A 226 0.91 4.11 42.56
CA GLN A 226 -0.30 4.64 41.92
C GLN A 226 -0.01 5.87 41.06
N ILE A 227 0.88 6.77 41.51
CA ILE A 227 1.32 7.94 40.74
C ILE A 227 2.04 7.49 39.46
N ARG A 228 3.01 6.56 39.58
CA ARG A 228 3.75 6.01 38.42
C ARG A 228 2.83 5.34 37.41
N VAL A 229 1.86 4.53 37.87
CA VAL A 229 0.85 3.91 37.01
C VAL A 229 -0.02 4.99 36.33
N THR A 230 -0.40 6.04 37.05
CA THR A 230 -1.17 7.16 36.49
C THR A 230 -0.42 7.81 35.33
N GLU A 231 0.86 8.12 35.52
CA GLU A 231 1.71 8.79 34.55
C GLU A 231 1.94 7.92 33.30
N GLU A 232 2.25 6.64 33.50
CA GLU A 232 2.47 5.70 32.39
C GLU A 232 1.18 5.43 31.60
N LEU A 233 0.04 5.24 32.27
CA LEU A 233 -1.26 5.11 31.60
C LEU A 233 -1.60 6.37 30.81
N LYS A 234 -1.41 7.55 31.41
CA LYS A 234 -1.66 8.83 30.73
C LYS A 234 -0.78 8.98 29.49
N SER A 235 0.51 8.66 29.60
CA SER A 235 1.44 8.68 28.46
C SER A 235 1.01 7.71 27.35
N CYS A 236 0.62 6.48 27.70
CA CYS A 236 0.14 5.48 26.75
C CYS A 236 -1.16 5.92 26.06
N ILE A 237 -2.13 6.46 26.81
CA ILE A 237 -3.40 6.97 26.26
C ILE A 237 -3.16 8.13 25.32
N GLN A 238 -2.32 9.10 25.71
CA GLN A 238 -1.99 10.25 24.87
C GLN A 238 -1.32 9.80 23.57
N TYR A 239 -0.39 8.83 23.65
CA TYR A 239 0.26 8.29 22.46
C TYR A 239 -0.70 7.49 21.58
N HIS A 240 -1.58 6.68 22.16
CA HIS A 240 -2.62 5.96 21.42
C HIS A 240 -3.53 6.92 20.65
N GLN A 241 -4.02 7.98 21.30
CA GLN A 241 -4.84 9.02 20.67
C GLN A 241 -4.08 9.75 19.56
N TYR A 242 -2.79 9.99 19.75
CA TYR A 242 -1.93 10.56 18.74
C TYR A 242 -1.82 9.64 17.51
N LEU A 243 -1.56 8.34 17.69
CA LEU A 243 -1.51 7.38 16.58
C LEU A 243 -2.84 7.29 15.82
N LEU A 244 -3.96 7.26 16.53
CA LEU A 244 -5.29 7.27 15.90
C LEU A 244 -5.52 8.52 15.07
N ARG A 245 -5.09 9.70 15.56
CA ARG A 245 -5.17 10.94 14.79
C ARG A 245 -4.34 10.88 13.51
N VAL A 246 -3.10 10.38 13.58
CA VAL A 246 -2.24 10.22 12.39
C VAL A 246 -2.88 9.29 11.37
N ILE A 247 -3.55 8.22 11.82
CA ILE A 247 -4.29 7.31 10.93
C ILE A 247 -5.49 8.00 10.27
N THR A 248 -6.24 8.80 11.03
CA THR A 248 -7.36 9.58 10.47
C THR A 248 -6.86 10.56 9.41
N GLU A 249 -5.80 11.32 9.70
CA GLU A 249 -5.23 12.26 8.74
C GLU A 249 -4.65 11.56 7.51
N LEU A 250 -4.04 10.38 7.69
CA LEU A 250 -3.61 9.56 6.57
C LEU A 250 -4.82 9.15 5.70
N ASN A 251 -5.87 8.63 6.32
CA ASN A 251 -7.11 8.22 5.63
C ASN A 251 -7.71 9.37 4.82
N ASP A 252 -7.72 10.60 5.35
CA ASP A 252 -8.22 11.79 4.64
C ASP A 252 -7.38 12.14 3.40
N ILE A 253 -6.09 11.80 3.40
CA ILE A 253 -5.21 11.99 2.23
C ILE A 253 -5.43 10.89 1.20
N ILE A 254 -5.64 9.64 1.65
CA ILE A 254 -5.63 8.45 0.79
C ILE A 254 -7.01 7.90 0.43
N TYR A 255 -8.12 8.45 0.94
CA TYR A 255 -9.46 7.92 0.66
C TYR A 255 -9.75 7.82 -0.84
N LEU A 256 -9.61 8.93 -1.56
CA LEU A 256 -9.88 9.00 -3.00
C LEU A 256 -8.87 8.18 -3.82
N PRO A 257 -7.55 8.26 -3.53
CA PRO A 257 -6.56 7.35 -4.09
C PRO A 257 -6.92 5.87 -3.99
N ILE A 258 -7.29 5.38 -2.79
CA ILE A 258 -7.64 3.99 -2.57
C ILE A 258 -8.86 3.63 -3.41
N PHE A 259 -9.90 4.48 -3.41
CA PHE A 259 -11.10 4.24 -4.19
C PHE A 259 -10.80 4.11 -5.69
N MET A 260 -10.02 5.04 -6.25
CA MET A 260 -9.65 5.01 -7.67
C MET A 260 -8.82 3.78 -8.05
N VAL A 261 -7.82 3.43 -7.23
CA VAL A 261 -6.93 2.29 -7.50
C VAL A 261 -7.68 0.96 -7.37
N THR A 262 -8.53 0.81 -6.35
CA THR A 262 -9.27 -0.44 -6.10
C THR A 262 -10.39 -0.68 -7.11
N THR A 263 -11.12 0.36 -7.51
CA THR A 263 -12.12 0.23 -8.58
C THR A 263 -11.45 -0.10 -9.93
N SER A 264 -10.34 0.57 -10.25
CA SER A 264 -9.56 0.28 -11.47
C SER A 264 -8.95 -1.12 -11.46
N SER A 265 -8.50 -1.61 -10.30
CA SER A 265 -7.91 -2.96 -10.18
C SER A 265 -8.96 -4.06 -10.35
N ILE A 266 -10.20 -3.86 -9.89
CA ILE A 266 -11.32 -4.79 -10.12
C ILE A 266 -11.59 -4.91 -11.63
N LEU A 267 -11.74 -3.77 -12.32
CA LEU A 267 -11.99 -3.76 -13.76
C LEU A 267 -10.84 -4.41 -14.55
N PHE A 268 -9.60 -4.07 -14.20
CA PHE A 268 -8.41 -4.70 -14.79
C PHE A 268 -8.38 -6.22 -14.58
N SER A 269 -8.73 -6.70 -13.38
CA SER A 269 -8.73 -8.13 -13.06
C SER A 269 -9.78 -8.90 -13.86
N VAL A 270 -10.96 -8.31 -14.09
CA VAL A 270 -12.00 -8.91 -14.95
C VAL A 270 -11.50 -9.00 -16.39
N SER A 271 -10.91 -7.94 -16.94
CA SER A 271 -10.36 -7.96 -18.30
C SER A 271 -9.19 -8.93 -18.47
N LEU A 272 -8.42 -9.15 -17.42
CA LEU A 272 -7.34 -10.15 -17.43
C LEU A 272 -7.88 -11.57 -17.57
N VAL A 273 -9.03 -11.88 -16.96
CA VAL A 273 -9.68 -13.18 -17.12
C VAL A 273 -10.12 -13.41 -18.56
N PHE A 274 -10.74 -12.41 -19.20
CA PHE A 274 -11.08 -12.50 -20.63
C PHE A 274 -9.84 -12.72 -21.49
N TYR A 275 -8.80 -11.93 -21.26
CA TYR A 275 -7.54 -12.05 -21.99
C TYR A 275 -6.93 -13.46 -21.90
N LEU A 276 -6.95 -14.08 -20.70
CA LEU A 276 -6.42 -15.42 -20.50
C LEU A 276 -7.24 -16.53 -21.19
N LYS A 277 -8.54 -16.31 -21.44
CA LYS A 277 -9.39 -17.26 -22.17
C LYS A 277 -9.14 -17.23 -23.68
N ASP A 278 -8.91 -16.04 -24.22
CA ASP A 278 -9.02 -15.81 -25.67
C ASP A 278 -7.67 -15.81 -26.41
N PHE A 279 -6.54 -15.64 -25.71
CA PHE A 279 -5.21 -15.50 -26.31
C PHE A 279 -4.23 -16.57 -25.84
N ASP A 280 -4.31 -17.78 -26.41
CA ASP A 280 -3.37 -18.87 -26.13
C ASP A 280 -1.90 -18.48 -26.41
N ASN A 281 -1.66 -17.76 -27.51
CA ASN A 281 -0.30 -17.33 -27.90
C ASN A 281 0.33 -16.30 -26.96
N SER A 282 -0.45 -15.66 -26.08
CA SER A 282 0.05 -14.68 -25.11
C SER A 282 -0.30 -15.00 -23.66
N PHE A 283 -0.57 -16.28 -23.39
CA PHE A 283 -0.85 -16.79 -22.06
C PHE A 283 0.24 -16.46 -21.04
N ILE A 284 1.52 -16.52 -21.43
CA ILE A 284 2.66 -16.18 -20.56
C ILE A 284 2.61 -14.72 -20.11
N ARG A 285 2.26 -13.78 -21.01
CA ARG A 285 2.11 -12.35 -20.68
C ARG A 285 0.98 -12.13 -19.68
N GLY A 286 -0.15 -12.80 -19.89
CA GLY A 286 -1.30 -12.75 -18.99
C GLY A 286 -0.99 -13.27 -17.58
N ILE A 287 -0.29 -14.40 -17.48
CA ILE A 287 0.15 -14.94 -16.18
C ILE A 287 1.11 -13.97 -15.48
N MET A 288 2.09 -13.41 -16.19
CA MET A 288 3.02 -12.46 -15.59
C MET A 288 2.31 -11.21 -15.05
N LEU A 289 1.29 -10.71 -15.77
CA LEU A 289 0.43 -9.62 -15.29
C LEU A 289 -0.38 -10.03 -14.06
N ALA A 290 -0.94 -11.25 -14.04
CA ALA A 290 -1.69 -11.79 -12.91
C ALA A 290 -0.83 -11.92 -11.65
N VAL A 291 0.39 -12.45 -11.80
CA VAL A 291 1.35 -12.62 -10.69
C VAL A 291 1.75 -11.25 -10.12
N THR A 292 2.16 -10.31 -10.97
CA THR A 292 2.55 -8.97 -10.51
C THR A 292 1.37 -8.22 -9.87
N GLY A 293 0.18 -8.26 -10.48
CA GLY A 293 -1.01 -7.63 -9.92
C GLY A 293 -1.44 -8.25 -8.58
N GLY A 294 -1.33 -9.58 -8.46
CA GLY A 294 -1.57 -10.32 -7.22
C GLY A 294 -0.58 -9.98 -6.12
N LEU A 295 0.71 -9.86 -6.43
CA LEU A 295 1.75 -9.42 -5.48
C LEU A 295 1.46 -8.01 -4.96
N VAL A 296 1.16 -7.05 -5.82
CA VAL A 296 0.83 -5.67 -5.39
C VAL A 296 -0.41 -5.64 -4.51
N THR A 297 -1.49 -6.29 -4.95
CA THR A 297 -2.77 -6.31 -4.22
C THR A 297 -2.64 -7.00 -2.87
N SER A 298 -1.91 -8.12 -2.81
CA SER A 298 -1.63 -8.81 -1.55
C SER A 298 -0.76 -7.95 -0.62
N GLY A 299 0.26 -7.26 -1.13
CA GLY A 299 1.08 -6.33 -0.35
C GLY A 299 0.25 -5.25 0.34
N PHE A 300 -0.68 -4.62 -0.38
CA PHE A 300 -1.63 -3.66 0.19
C PHE A 300 -2.48 -4.27 1.29
N CYS A 301 -3.16 -5.39 0.99
CA CYS A 301 -4.11 -6.01 1.92
C CYS A 301 -3.44 -6.58 3.17
N ILE A 302 -2.29 -7.23 3.02
CA ILE A 302 -1.47 -7.76 4.13
C ILE A 302 -1.02 -6.60 5.03
N SER A 303 -0.53 -5.50 4.45
CA SER A 303 -0.04 -4.38 5.24
C SER A 303 -1.14 -3.70 6.04
N GLY A 304 -2.33 -3.54 5.45
CA GLY A 304 -3.51 -3.05 6.15
C GLY A 304 -3.97 -3.99 7.28
N GLN A 305 -3.97 -5.31 7.02
CA GLN A 305 -4.27 -6.29 8.05
C GLN A 305 -3.27 -6.22 9.22
N LEU A 306 -1.96 -6.20 8.93
CA LEU A 306 -0.94 -6.18 9.97
C LEU A 306 -1.07 -4.97 10.91
N LEU A 307 -1.52 -3.83 10.39
CA LEU A 307 -1.85 -2.65 11.18
C LEU A 307 -3.08 -2.90 12.08
N GLN A 308 -4.14 -3.46 11.50
CA GLN A 308 -5.36 -3.81 12.22
C GLN A 308 -5.08 -4.79 13.36
N ASP A 309 -4.31 -5.84 13.09
CA ASP A 309 -3.92 -6.86 14.05
C ASP A 309 -3.07 -6.27 15.18
N ALA A 310 -2.10 -5.40 14.87
CA ALA A 310 -1.28 -4.73 15.88
C ALA A 310 -2.12 -3.84 16.82
N SER A 311 -3.16 -3.18 16.29
CA SER A 311 -4.11 -2.41 17.10
C SER A 311 -4.98 -3.31 17.98
N LEU A 312 -5.42 -4.47 17.47
CA LEU A 312 -6.22 -5.41 18.25
C LEU A 312 -5.37 -6.07 19.34
N GLU A 313 -4.13 -6.42 19.04
CA GLU A 313 -3.19 -6.96 20.03
C GLU A 313 -2.92 -5.98 21.18
N LEU A 314 -2.93 -4.67 20.92
CA LEU A 314 -2.85 -3.65 21.96
C LEU A 314 -4.10 -3.71 22.86
N HIS A 315 -5.29 -3.83 22.27
CA HIS A 315 -6.54 -3.98 23.03
C HIS A 315 -6.51 -5.23 23.90
N THR A 316 -6.10 -6.38 23.33
CA THR A 316 -5.95 -7.63 24.07
C THR A 316 -4.93 -7.49 25.21
N ALA A 317 -3.79 -6.84 24.98
CA ALA A 317 -2.81 -6.58 26.03
C ALA A 317 -3.37 -5.66 27.13
N ALA A 318 -4.24 -4.71 26.79
CA ALA A 318 -4.90 -3.86 27.77
C ALA A 318 -5.85 -4.67 28.67
N LEU A 319 -6.62 -5.63 28.12
CA LEU A 319 -7.54 -6.47 28.89
C LEU A 319 -6.87 -7.24 30.04
N PHE A 320 -5.61 -7.66 29.85
CA PHE A 320 -4.87 -8.43 30.84
C PHE A 320 -4.15 -7.59 31.90
N LEU A 321 -4.31 -6.26 31.91
CA LEU A 321 -3.68 -5.42 32.91
C LEU A 321 -4.23 -5.68 34.33
N PRO A 322 -3.42 -5.55 35.39
CA PRO A 322 -3.83 -5.81 36.77
C PRO A 322 -4.63 -4.63 37.34
N TRP A 323 -5.74 -4.28 36.69
CA TRP A 323 -6.57 -3.11 37.01
C TRP A 323 -7.18 -3.16 38.42
N HIS A 324 -7.33 -4.36 38.98
CA HIS A 324 -7.82 -4.57 40.33
C HIS A 324 -6.85 -4.01 41.39
N LEU A 325 -5.55 -3.90 41.09
CA LEU A 325 -4.52 -3.33 41.98
C LEU A 325 -4.45 -1.79 41.92
N TRP A 326 -5.31 -1.14 41.13
CA TRP A 326 -5.25 0.30 40.88
C TRP A 326 -6.33 1.06 41.64
N ASN A 327 -6.03 2.31 41.98
CA ASN A 327 -6.99 3.22 42.58
C ASN A 327 -8.11 3.61 41.60
N MET A 328 -9.18 4.23 42.11
CA MET A 328 -10.36 4.61 41.31
C MET A 328 -10.03 5.55 40.14
N LYS A 329 -9.02 6.42 40.29
CA LYS A 329 -8.60 7.34 39.23
C LYS A 329 -7.97 6.59 38.06
N ASN A 330 -7.06 5.65 38.35
CA ASN A 330 -6.39 4.81 37.37
C ASN A 330 -7.35 3.85 36.68
N ARG A 331 -8.31 3.27 37.42
CA ARG A 331 -9.38 2.44 36.83
C ARG A 331 -10.23 3.21 35.83
N LYS A 332 -10.56 4.47 36.09
CA LYS A 332 -11.29 5.33 35.14
C LYS A 332 -10.47 5.59 33.86
N LEU A 333 -9.18 5.90 33.99
CA LEU A 333 -8.29 6.10 32.85
C LEU A 333 -8.14 4.82 32.01
N TYR A 334 -7.97 3.69 32.69
CA TYR A 334 -7.93 2.38 32.06
C TYR A 334 -9.21 2.06 31.28
N LEU A 335 -10.38 2.34 31.86
CA LEU A 335 -11.65 2.14 31.17
C LEU A 335 -11.75 2.98 29.89
N MET A 336 -11.27 4.23 29.91
CA MET A 336 -11.20 5.08 28.71
C MET A 336 -10.29 4.46 27.64
N LEU A 337 -9.13 3.91 28.03
CA LEU A 337 -8.23 3.20 27.11
C LEU A 337 -8.92 1.96 26.50
N LEU A 338 -9.61 1.16 27.32
CA LEU A 338 -10.33 -0.03 26.85
C LEU A 338 -11.41 0.34 25.83
N ILE A 339 -12.29 1.27 26.17
CA ILE A 339 -13.39 1.70 25.29
C ILE A 339 -12.85 2.19 23.95
N LYS A 340 -11.75 2.96 23.95
CA LYS A 340 -11.16 3.50 22.71
C LYS A 340 -10.35 2.48 21.91
N SER A 341 -9.76 1.49 22.55
CA SER A 341 -8.97 0.45 21.87
C SER A 341 -9.82 -0.66 21.26
N GLN A 342 -11.11 -0.77 21.61
CA GLN A 342 -12.04 -1.74 21.03
C GLN A 342 -12.22 -1.57 19.51
N THR A 343 -12.17 -0.33 19.02
CA THR A 343 -12.24 -0.05 17.58
C THR A 343 -10.84 -0.19 16.98
N PRO A 344 -10.60 -1.18 16.11
CA PRO A 344 -9.27 -1.38 15.55
C PRO A 344 -8.91 -0.24 14.60
N ALA A 345 -7.63 0.14 14.57
CA ALA A 345 -7.12 1.06 13.57
C ALA A 345 -7.21 0.45 12.18
N MET A 346 -7.95 1.10 11.28
CA MET A 346 -8.18 0.62 9.92
C MET A 346 -7.90 1.73 8.90
N ILE A 347 -7.34 1.33 7.76
CA ILE A 347 -7.23 2.19 6.59
C ILE A 347 -8.40 1.91 5.67
N SER A 348 -9.20 2.93 5.40
CA SER A 348 -10.42 2.78 4.61
C SER A 348 -10.73 4.01 3.77
N SER A 349 -11.37 3.78 2.63
CA SER A 349 -12.02 4.83 1.84
C SER A 349 -13.46 5.00 2.34
N SER A 350 -13.67 5.92 3.28
CA SER A 350 -15.00 6.30 3.81
C SER A 350 -15.86 5.12 4.29
N GLY A 351 -15.24 4.04 4.79
CA GLY A 351 -15.94 2.83 5.25
C GLY A 351 -16.47 1.90 4.14
N ILE A 352 -16.38 2.28 2.87
CA ILE A 352 -16.83 1.45 1.74
C ILE A 352 -15.81 0.36 1.42
N ILE A 353 -14.53 0.74 1.39
CA ILE A 353 -13.42 -0.16 1.08
C ILE A 353 -12.43 -0.11 2.22
N VAL A 354 -12.27 -1.22 2.93
CA VAL A 354 -11.29 -1.39 4.01
C VAL A 354 -10.15 -2.24 3.48
N ILE A 355 -8.91 -1.76 3.64
CA ILE A 355 -7.72 -2.51 3.21
C ILE A 355 -7.41 -3.57 4.27
N ASN A 356 -7.94 -4.79 4.07
CA ASN A 356 -7.72 -5.95 4.94
C ASN A 356 -7.78 -7.26 4.13
N HIS A 357 -7.61 -8.41 4.80
CA HIS A 357 -7.72 -9.70 4.13
C HIS A 357 -9.11 -9.98 3.55
N THR A 358 -10.17 -9.43 4.13
CA THR A 358 -11.53 -9.58 3.60
C THR A 358 -11.64 -9.00 2.20
N LEU A 359 -11.01 -7.84 1.94
CA LEU A 359 -10.93 -7.27 0.60
C LEU A 359 -10.17 -8.19 -0.36
N PHE A 360 -9.02 -8.72 0.07
CA PHE A 360 -8.24 -9.65 -0.77
C PHE A 360 -9.04 -10.90 -1.15
N ILE A 361 -9.71 -11.53 -0.18
CA ILE A 361 -10.55 -12.71 -0.39
C ILE A 361 -11.74 -12.37 -1.30
N ALA A 362 -12.36 -11.19 -1.11
CA ALA A 362 -13.45 -10.74 -1.96
C ALA A 362 -12.98 -10.58 -3.42
N LEU A 363 -11.86 -9.91 -3.66
CA LEU A 363 -11.27 -9.74 -4.99
C LEU A 363 -10.94 -11.10 -5.63
N TYR A 364 -10.28 -11.99 -4.89
CA TYR A 364 -9.96 -13.33 -5.38
C TYR A 364 -11.22 -14.13 -5.74
N ARG A 365 -12.24 -14.11 -4.88
CA ARG A 365 -13.53 -14.75 -5.16
C ARG A 365 -14.18 -14.20 -6.41
N THR A 366 -14.26 -12.87 -6.56
CA THR A 366 -14.82 -12.25 -7.77
C THR A 366 -14.08 -12.71 -9.03
N VAL A 367 -12.75 -12.70 -9.03
CA VAL A 367 -11.95 -13.17 -10.18
C VAL A 367 -12.20 -14.63 -10.48
N THR A 368 -12.17 -15.51 -9.48
CA THR A 368 -12.41 -16.95 -9.67
C THR A 368 -13.85 -17.26 -10.09
N SER A 369 -14.85 -16.55 -9.57
CA SER A 369 -16.25 -16.70 -9.99
C SER A 369 -16.44 -16.30 -11.45
N VAL A 370 -15.84 -15.19 -11.86
CA VAL A 370 -15.84 -14.72 -13.25
C VAL A 370 -15.14 -15.73 -14.16
N LEU A 371 -13.95 -16.22 -13.76
CA LEU A 371 -13.22 -17.24 -14.49
C LEU A 371 -14.03 -18.53 -14.64
N SER A 372 -14.61 -19.06 -13.56
CA SER A 372 -15.42 -20.28 -13.60
C SER A 372 -16.67 -20.12 -14.45
N PHE A 373 -17.35 -18.98 -14.40
CA PHE A 373 -18.48 -18.70 -15.28
C PHE A 373 -18.04 -18.74 -16.75
N PHE A 374 -16.90 -18.12 -17.09
CA PHE A 374 -16.39 -18.13 -18.45
C PHE A 374 -15.79 -19.45 -18.90
N MET A 375 -15.28 -20.29 -18.01
CA MET A 375 -14.78 -21.63 -18.39
C MET A 375 -15.93 -22.63 -18.61
N ASN A 376 -17.10 -22.40 -17.99
CA ASN A 376 -18.27 -23.25 -18.13
C ASN A 376 -19.23 -22.84 -19.27
N VAL A 377 -18.94 -21.72 -19.95
CA VAL A 377 -19.66 -21.21 -21.14
C VAL A 377 -18.71 -21.23 -22.33
#